data_AF-A0A813PEG5-F1
#
_entry.id   AF-A0A813PEG5-F1
#
_cell.length_a   1.000
_cell.length_b   1.000
_cell.length_c   1.000
_cell.angle_alpha   90.00
_cell.angle_beta   90.00
_cell.angle_gamma   90.00
#
_symmetry.space_group_name_H-M   'P 1'
#
loop_
_entity.id
_entity.type
_entity.pdbx_description
1 polymer ?
#
loop_
_entity_poly.entity_id
_entity_poly.type
_entity_poly.pdbx_seq_one_letter_code
_entity_poly.pdbx_strand_id
1 'polypeptide(L)'
;MMSESQLLFEKNQDFSSFSKNDQLVLLHGRLKYVVGLSSAFLLRYIDLYKDETFSGIVKSIYGSNVYSTSRYTSHLIDSDIVLVKLVFSILIFSIFDYISYNTNKNSFNNLKNSNSISNIPNLYIELAWKYLLYEYDHFYAVKCFSNILRYIFMINSAIVIVLQHDEWTNMVDNIIKQTEENLSLSN
;
A
#
# COMPACT_ATOMS: atom_id res chain seq x y z
N MET A 1 15.91 0.55 14.18
CA MET A 1 16.01 1.16 12.84
C MET A 1 14.57 1.30 12.35
N MET A 2 14.04 2.52 12.23
CA MET A 2 12.66 2.73 11.77
C MET A 2 12.51 2.21 10.34
N SER A 3 11.43 1.49 10.06
CA SER A 3 11.12 1.06 8.69
C SER A 3 10.77 2.28 7.84
N GLU A 4 11.16 2.33 6.58
CA GLU A 4 10.88 3.47 5.69
C GLU A 4 9.37 3.75 5.53
N SER A 5 8.54 2.73 5.73
CA SER A 5 7.09 2.86 5.86
C SER A 5 6.68 3.77 7.02
N GLN A 6 7.36 3.70 8.18
CA GLN A 6 7.05 4.55 9.36
C GLN A 6 7.37 6.03 9.10
N LEU A 7 8.48 6.32 8.42
CA LEU A 7 8.86 7.68 8.03
C LEU A 7 7.85 8.34 7.08
N LEU A 8 7.17 7.55 6.24
CA LEU A 8 6.12 8.05 5.34
C LEU A 8 4.91 8.56 6.14
N PHE A 9 4.51 7.85 7.20
CA PHE A 9 3.35 8.22 8.02
C PHE A 9 3.64 9.41 8.93
N GLU A 10 4.79 9.44 9.60
CA GLU A 10 5.14 10.54 10.52
C GLU A 10 5.36 11.88 9.81
N LYS A 11 5.85 11.86 8.57
CA LYS A 11 6.10 13.08 7.79
C LYS A 11 4.89 13.54 6.97
N ASN A 12 3.84 12.73 6.87
CA ASN A 12 2.63 13.11 6.15
C ASN A 12 1.76 13.99 7.06
N GLN A 13 1.66 15.28 6.72
CA GLN A 13 0.91 16.25 7.53
C GLN A 13 -0.57 15.89 7.65
N ASP A 14 -1.18 15.37 6.59
CA ASP A 14 -2.57 14.92 6.62
C ASP A 14 -2.74 13.75 7.59
N PHE A 15 -1.82 12.78 7.59
CA PHE A 15 -1.84 11.68 8.55
C PHE A 15 -1.67 12.18 10.00
N SER A 16 -0.69 13.07 10.22
CA SER A 16 -0.40 13.65 11.54
C SER A 16 -1.54 14.50 12.09
N SER A 17 -2.42 15.01 11.23
CA SER A 17 -3.57 15.84 11.62
C SER A 17 -4.72 15.04 12.27
N PHE A 18 -4.73 13.71 12.11
CA PHE A 18 -5.72 12.84 12.71
C PHE A 18 -5.49 12.59 14.19
N SER A 19 -6.56 12.23 14.91
CA SER A 19 -6.40 11.75 16.28
C SER A 19 -5.60 10.44 16.29
N LYS A 20 -4.86 10.16 17.37
CA LYS A 20 -4.07 8.91 17.48
C LYS A 20 -4.92 7.66 17.24
N ASN A 21 -6.17 7.64 17.71
CA ASN A 21 -7.08 6.53 17.47
C ASN A 21 -7.43 6.38 15.97
N ASP A 22 -7.69 7.50 15.29
CA ASP A 22 -7.99 7.48 13.84
C ASP A 22 -6.74 7.07 13.03
N GLN A 23 -5.55 7.52 13.43
CA GLN A 23 -4.27 7.10 12.84
C GLN A 23 -4.07 5.59 12.96
N LEU A 24 -4.32 5.02 14.15
CA LEU A 24 -4.21 3.58 14.39
C LEU A 24 -5.24 2.79 13.58
N VAL A 25 -6.48 3.27 13.49
CA VAL A 25 -7.53 2.63 12.66
C VAL A 25 -7.15 2.62 11.18
N LEU A 26 -6.65 3.74 10.66
CA LEU A 26 -6.16 3.85 9.28
C LEU A 26 -4.96 2.92 9.06
N LEU A 27 -4.01 2.91 10.01
CA LEU A 27 -2.82 2.08 9.93
C LEU A 27 -3.19 0.60 9.93
N HIS A 28 -3.97 0.12 10.90
CA HIS A 28 -4.36 -1.28 11.01
C HIS A 28 -5.18 -1.76 9.79
N GLY A 29 -6.05 -0.91 9.25
CA GLY A 29 -6.85 -1.23 8.06
C GLY A 29 -6.05 -1.23 6.74
N ARG A 30 -4.88 -0.58 6.69
CA ARG A 30 -4.16 -0.29 5.44
C ARG A 30 -2.71 -0.74 5.40
N LEU A 31 -2.13 -1.12 6.53
CA LEU A 31 -0.72 -1.51 6.59
C LEU A 31 -0.42 -2.75 5.72
N LYS A 32 -1.39 -3.66 5.58
CA LYS A 32 -1.29 -4.82 4.66
C LYS A 32 -1.06 -4.39 3.21
N TYR A 33 -1.74 -3.33 2.76
CA TYR A 33 -1.54 -2.78 1.42
C TYR A 33 -0.21 -2.07 1.31
N VAL A 34 0.15 -1.29 2.31
CA VAL A 34 1.42 -0.55 2.35
C VAL A 34 2.61 -1.51 2.32
N VAL A 35 2.59 -2.57 3.13
CA VAL A 35 3.64 -3.59 3.15
C VAL A 35 3.68 -4.36 1.83
N GLY A 36 2.52 -4.71 1.25
CA GLY A 36 2.47 -5.37 -0.06
C GLY A 36 3.05 -4.51 -1.18
N LEU A 37 2.68 -3.23 -1.22
CA LEU A 37 3.20 -2.24 -2.17
C LEU A 37 4.70 -2.00 -2.03
N SER A 38 5.17 -1.78 -0.80
CA SER A 38 6.57 -1.46 -0.54
C SER A 38 7.45 -2.64 -0.85
N SER A 39 6.98 -3.85 -0.52
CA SER A 39 7.66 -5.09 -0.90
C SER A 39 7.70 -5.24 -2.43
N ALA A 40 6.58 -5.05 -3.13
CA ALA A 40 6.55 -5.15 -4.59
C ALA A 40 7.46 -4.12 -5.27
N PHE A 41 7.48 -2.87 -4.78
CA PHE A 41 8.37 -1.83 -5.25
C PHE A 41 9.85 -2.18 -4.99
N LEU A 42 10.21 -2.58 -3.77
CA LEU A 42 11.58 -2.92 -3.41
C LEU A 42 12.08 -4.12 -4.23
N LEU A 43 11.26 -5.18 -4.35
CA LEU A 43 11.58 -6.36 -5.16
C LEU A 43 11.82 -6.00 -6.62
N ARG A 44 11.07 -5.02 -7.16
CA ARG A 44 11.30 -4.49 -8.51
C ARG A 44 12.56 -3.65 -8.60
N TYR A 45 12.76 -2.74 -7.65
CA TYR A 45 13.85 -1.78 -7.62
C TYR A 45 15.22 -2.47 -7.57
N ILE A 46 15.33 -3.52 -6.76
CA ILE A 46 16.56 -4.34 -6.66
C ILE A 46 16.58 -5.51 -7.66
N ASP A 47 15.57 -5.61 -8.52
CA ASP A 47 15.42 -6.63 -9.57
C ASP A 47 15.48 -8.08 -9.04
N LEU A 48 15.00 -8.31 -7.81
CA LEU A 48 15.16 -9.58 -7.08
C LEU A 48 14.50 -10.77 -7.79
N TYR A 49 13.47 -10.52 -8.60
CA TYR A 49 12.82 -11.56 -9.41
C TYR A 49 13.70 -12.14 -10.53
N LYS A 50 14.84 -11.51 -10.84
CA LYS A 50 15.84 -12.09 -11.74
C LYS A 50 16.76 -13.09 -11.05
N ASP A 51 16.83 -13.04 -9.72
CA ASP A 51 17.60 -14.02 -8.95
C ASP A 51 16.85 -15.36 -8.90
N GLU A 52 17.50 -16.41 -9.39
CA GLU A 52 16.91 -17.76 -9.48
C GLU A 52 16.72 -18.38 -8.09
N THR A 53 17.62 -18.08 -7.15
CA THR A 53 17.56 -18.58 -5.78
C THR A 53 16.33 -18.02 -5.06
N PHE A 54 16.17 -16.69 -5.08
CA PHE A 54 15.01 -16.01 -4.54
C PHE A 54 13.71 -16.51 -5.19
N SER A 55 13.69 -16.61 -6.52
CA SER A 55 12.54 -17.12 -7.26
C SER A 55 12.18 -18.56 -6.85
N GLY A 56 13.19 -19.42 -6.62
CA GLY A 56 13.00 -20.79 -6.15
C GLY A 56 12.41 -20.84 -4.74
N ILE A 57 12.92 -20.02 -3.82
CA ILE A 57 12.44 -19.93 -2.43
C ILE A 57 11.00 -19.44 -2.39
N VAL A 58 10.66 -18.34 -3.07
CA VAL A 58 9.31 -17.78 -3.08
C VAL A 58 8.30 -18.78 -3.65
N LYS A 59 8.64 -19.48 -4.74
CA LYS A 59 7.80 -20.53 -5.30
C LYS A 59 7.61 -21.71 -4.35
N SER A 60 8.64 -22.07 -3.59
CA SER A 60 8.57 -23.18 -2.62
C SER A 60 7.70 -22.85 -1.41
N ILE A 61 7.76 -21.61 -0.91
CA ILE A 61 7.02 -21.19 0.29
C ILE A 61 5.56 -20.85 -0.08
N TYR A 62 5.36 -19.99 -1.09
CA TYR A 62 4.04 -19.42 -1.41
C TYR A 62 3.38 -20.04 -2.64
N GLY A 63 4.09 -20.92 -3.36
CA GLY A 63 3.59 -21.53 -4.59
C GLY A 63 3.78 -20.67 -5.84
N SER A 64 3.71 -21.33 -7.00
CA SER A 64 3.94 -20.71 -8.30
C SER A 64 2.94 -19.60 -8.64
N ASN A 65 1.70 -19.70 -8.17
CA ASN A 65 0.65 -18.71 -8.46
C ASN A 65 0.91 -17.37 -7.75
N VAL A 66 1.34 -17.42 -6.49
CA VAL A 66 1.72 -16.21 -5.73
C VAL A 66 2.97 -15.60 -6.34
N TYR A 67 3.97 -16.41 -6.69
CA TYR A 67 5.16 -15.93 -7.39
C TYR A 67 4.83 -15.21 -8.70
N SER A 68 4.04 -15.82 -9.59
CA SER A 68 3.70 -15.22 -10.89
C SER A 68 2.91 -13.93 -10.73
N THR A 69 1.96 -13.91 -9.78
CA THR A 69 1.17 -12.72 -9.47
C THR A 69 2.05 -11.61 -8.94
N SER A 70 2.85 -11.88 -7.91
CA SER A 70 3.72 -10.88 -7.28
C SER A 70 4.78 -10.34 -8.24
N ARG A 71 5.39 -11.21 -9.07
CA ARG A 71 6.32 -10.80 -10.12
C ARG A 71 5.65 -9.89 -11.15
N TYR A 72 4.47 -10.28 -11.66
CA TYR A 72 3.74 -9.47 -12.63
C TYR A 72 3.32 -8.11 -12.04
N THR A 73 2.78 -8.11 -10.83
CA THR A 73 2.41 -6.89 -10.10
C THR A 73 3.62 -5.95 -9.93
N SER A 74 4.80 -6.47 -9.58
CA SER A 74 6.02 -5.68 -9.45
C SER A 74 6.45 -4.99 -10.76
N HIS A 75 6.10 -5.55 -11.94
CA HIS A 75 6.41 -4.94 -13.23
C HIS A 75 5.45 -3.82 -13.63
N LEU A 76 4.31 -3.69 -12.97
CA LEU A 76 3.33 -2.63 -13.23
C LEU A 76 3.63 -1.33 -12.49
N ILE A 77 4.47 -1.38 -11.45
CA ILE A 77 4.88 -0.19 -10.72
C ILE A 77 5.94 0.57 -11.53
N ASP A 78 5.72 1.87 -11.70
CA ASP A 78 6.74 2.74 -12.26
C ASP A 78 7.91 2.87 -11.25
N SER A 79 9.12 3.01 -11.76
CA SER A 79 10.31 3.30 -10.93
C SER A 79 10.30 4.70 -10.32
N ASP A 80 9.37 5.56 -10.75
CA ASP A 80 9.19 6.90 -10.24
C ASP A 80 8.73 6.93 -8.77
N ILE A 81 9.64 7.29 -7.88
CA ILE A 81 9.40 7.35 -6.43
C ILE A 81 8.34 8.38 -6.03
N VAL A 82 8.14 9.45 -6.81
CA VAL A 82 7.12 10.47 -6.52
C VAL A 82 5.74 9.87 -6.77
N LEU A 83 5.58 9.22 -7.92
CA LEU A 83 4.34 8.53 -8.27
C LEU A 83 4.01 7.44 -7.25
N VAL A 84 5.01 6.67 -6.85
CA VAL A 84 4.86 5.63 -5.83
C VAL A 84 4.35 6.22 -4.52
N LYS A 85 4.96 7.31 -4.01
CA LYS A 85 4.50 7.99 -2.79
C LYS A 85 3.05 8.48 -2.91
N LEU A 86 2.64 9.02 -4.06
CA LEU A 86 1.27 9.45 -4.29
C LEU A 86 0.30 8.26 -4.26
N VAL A 87 0.66 7.13 -4.87
CA VAL A 87 -0.14 5.89 -4.81
C VAL A 87 -0.26 5.36 -3.38
N PHE A 88 0.81 5.40 -2.60
CA PHE A 88 0.76 5.06 -1.17
C PHE A 88 -0.24 5.94 -0.42
N SER A 89 -0.17 7.26 -0.60
CA SER A 89 -1.12 8.19 0.03
C SER A 89 -2.56 7.91 -0.38
N ILE A 90 -2.82 7.67 -1.67
CA ILE A 90 -4.16 7.30 -2.16
C ILE A 90 -4.67 6.07 -1.40
N LEU A 91 -3.85 5.02 -1.26
CA LEU A 91 -4.28 3.76 -0.65
C LEU A 91 -4.46 3.84 0.86
N ILE A 92 -3.59 4.57 1.55
CA ILE A 92 -3.68 4.80 3.00
C ILE A 92 -4.97 5.54 3.35
N PHE A 93 -5.31 6.58 2.59
CA PHE A 93 -6.50 7.40 2.87
C PHE A 93 -7.78 6.89 2.20
N SER A 94 -7.68 5.92 1.29
CA SER A 94 -8.86 5.36 0.61
C SER A 94 -9.80 4.71 1.63
N ILE A 95 -11.05 5.21 1.67
CA ILE A 95 -12.11 4.72 2.56
C ILE A 95 -12.57 3.31 2.16
N PHE A 96 -12.34 2.89 0.92
CA PHE A 96 -12.76 1.58 0.45
C PHE A 96 -11.88 0.47 1.03
N ASP A 97 -12.44 -0.34 1.92
CA ASP A 97 -11.93 -1.69 2.20
C ASP A 97 -12.06 -2.53 0.93
N TYR A 98 -11.02 -2.53 0.10
CA TYR A 98 -11.00 -3.27 -1.15
C TYR A 98 -11.11 -4.79 -0.96
N ILE A 99 -10.98 -5.31 0.27
CA ILE A 99 -11.03 -6.73 0.65
C ILE A 99 -12.37 -7.16 1.30
N SER A 100 -13.26 -6.24 1.71
CA SER A 100 -14.47 -6.63 2.44
C SER A 100 -15.62 -7.04 1.50
N TYR A 101 -15.50 -8.21 0.86
CA TYR A 101 -16.67 -8.89 0.31
C TYR A 101 -17.50 -9.62 1.37
N ASN A 102 -17.05 -9.75 2.64
CA ASN A 102 -17.88 -10.48 3.61
C ASN A 102 -17.80 -10.19 5.12
N THR A 103 -16.97 -9.30 5.67
CA THR A 103 -16.98 -9.15 7.15
C THR A 103 -16.61 -7.76 7.63
N ASN A 104 -17.56 -7.19 8.39
CA ASN A 104 -17.47 -6.00 9.24
C ASN A 104 -17.43 -4.63 8.54
N LYS A 105 -18.65 -4.16 8.19
CA LYS A 105 -19.03 -2.74 8.01
C LYS A 105 -18.73 -1.80 9.21
N ASN A 106 -17.92 -2.21 10.18
CA ASN A 106 -17.86 -1.58 11.51
C ASN A 106 -16.53 -0.88 11.85
N SER A 107 -15.47 -1.00 11.05
CA SER A 107 -14.18 -0.34 11.36
C SER A 107 -14.22 1.19 11.19
N PHE A 108 -15.00 1.69 10.21
CA PHE A 108 -15.08 3.13 9.90
C PHE A 108 -16.15 3.90 10.71
N ASN A 109 -17.07 3.21 11.39
CA ASN A 109 -18.12 3.86 12.20
C ASN A 109 -17.57 4.61 13.43
N ASN A 110 -16.29 4.41 13.75
CA ASN A 110 -15.63 5.06 14.89
C ASN A 110 -14.79 6.30 14.50
N LEU A 111 -14.66 6.61 13.20
CA LEU A 111 -13.94 7.82 12.76
C LEU A 111 -14.84 9.03 12.95
N LYS A 112 -14.50 9.89 13.92
CA LYS A 112 -15.29 11.09 14.27
C LYS A 112 -15.49 12.07 13.11
N ASN A 113 -14.60 12.06 12.10
CA ASN A 113 -14.56 13.01 10.99
C ASN A 113 -14.51 12.32 9.61
N SER A 114 -15.43 11.39 9.33
CA SER A 114 -15.45 10.66 8.03
C SER A 114 -15.51 11.56 6.79
N ASN A 115 -16.13 12.75 6.89
CA ASN A 115 -16.29 13.70 5.79
C ASN A 115 -15.01 14.44 5.38
N SER A 116 -14.05 14.65 6.30
CA SER A 116 -12.76 15.25 5.93
C SER A 116 -11.80 14.21 5.39
N ILE A 117 -11.86 12.97 5.92
CA ILE A 117 -11.05 11.82 5.47
C ILE A 117 -11.39 11.46 4.02
N SER A 118 -12.65 11.55 3.61
CA SER A 118 -13.09 11.15 2.27
C SER A 118 -12.53 12.01 1.13
N ASN A 119 -12.10 13.24 1.42
CA ASN A 119 -11.58 14.15 0.40
C ASN A 119 -10.07 14.04 0.18
N ILE A 120 -9.33 13.51 1.15
CA ILE A 120 -7.87 13.39 1.08
C ILE A 120 -7.42 12.49 -0.09
N PRO A 121 -8.02 11.32 -0.34
CA PRO A 121 -7.67 10.50 -1.51
C PRO A 121 -7.86 11.24 -2.83
N ASN A 122 -8.93 12.04 -2.96
CA ASN A 122 -9.21 12.80 -4.17
C ASN A 122 -8.13 13.85 -4.43
N LEU A 123 -7.62 14.50 -3.38
CA LEU A 123 -6.50 15.43 -3.48
C LEU A 123 -5.23 14.72 -4.00
N TYR A 124 -4.90 13.54 -3.47
CA TYR A 124 -3.76 12.77 -3.95
C TYR A 124 -3.93 12.22 -5.37
N ILE A 125 -5.16 11.83 -5.76
CA ILE A 125 -5.48 11.43 -7.14
C ILE A 125 -5.27 12.62 -8.09
N GLU A 126 -5.76 13.80 -7.72
CA GLU A 126 -5.60 15.01 -8.51
C GLU A 126 -4.12 15.41 -8.64
N LEU A 127 -3.35 15.33 -7.54
CA LEU A 127 -1.91 15.57 -7.56
C LEU A 127 -1.17 14.57 -8.45
N ALA A 128 -1.51 13.27 -8.36
CA ALA A 128 -0.94 12.25 -9.23
C ALA A 128 -1.24 12.52 -10.71
N TRP A 129 -2.47 12.94 -11.02
CA TRP A 129 -2.86 13.29 -12.37
C TRP A 129 -2.12 14.53 -12.90
N LYS A 130 -2.06 15.60 -12.11
CA LYS A 130 -1.32 16.82 -12.45
C LYS A 130 0.18 16.55 -12.63
N TYR A 131 0.76 15.72 -11.77
CA TYR A 131 2.15 15.30 -11.88
C TYR A 131 2.41 14.55 -13.19
N LEU A 132 1.54 13.58 -13.53
CA LEU A 132 1.66 12.84 -14.78
C LEU A 132 1.54 13.74 -16.03
N LEU A 133 0.63 14.71 -16.02
CA LEU A 133 0.50 15.68 -17.12
C LEU A 133 1.66 16.67 -17.21
N TYR A 134 2.35 16.91 -16.09
CA TYR A 134 3.53 17.77 -16.06
C TYR A 134 4.76 17.05 -16.59
N GLU A 135 4.97 15.80 -16.16
CA GLU A 135 6.16 15.01 -16.48
C GLU A 135 6.06 14.32 -17.85
N TYR A 136 4.86 13.93 -18.26
CA TYR A 136 4.62 13.15 -19.48
C TYR A 136 3.63 13.86 -20.42
N ASP A 137 3.66 13.48 -21.70
CA ASP A 137 2.60 13.91 -22.62
C ASP A 137 1.25 13.28 -22.23
N HIS A 138 0.16 13.82 -22.79
CA HIS A 138 -1.18 13.38 -22.44
C HIS A 138 -1.39 11.87 -22.64
N PHE A 139 -0.82 11.29 -23.71
CA PHE A 139 -1.00 9.87 -24.01
C PHE A 139 -0.28 8.98 -22.99
N TYR A 140 0.98 9.29 -22.68
CA TYR A 140 1.75 8.57 -21.67
C TYR A 140 1.16 8.78 -20.27
N ALA A 141 0.69 9.98 -19.93
CA ALA A 141 0.03 10.26 -18.66
C ALA A 141 -1.20 9.35 -18.47
N VAL A 142 -2.07 9.22 -19.49
CA VAL A 142 -3.23 8.30 -19.45
C VAL A 142 -2.79 6.85 -19.26
N LYS A 143 -1.74 6.42 -19.98
CA LYS A 143 -1.21 5.06 -19.89
C LYS A 143 -0.65 4.76 -18.49
N CYS A 144 0.14 5.68 -17.93
CA CYS A 144 0.71 5.56 -16.59
C CYS A 144 -0.40 5.52 -15.53
N PHE A 145 -1.38 6.43 -15.61
CA PHE A 145 -2.52 6.43 -14.69
C PHE A 145 -3.32 5.13 -14.77
N SER A 146 -3.55 4.60 -15.97
CA SER A 146 -4.22 3.30 -16.16
C SER A 146 -3.43 2.15 -15.54
N ASN A 147 -2.10 2.18 -15.64
CA ASN A 147 -1.23 1.18 -15.03
C ASN A 147 -1.25 1.27 -13.50
N ILE A 148 -1.29 2.48 -12.92
CA ILE A 148 -1.48 2.68 -11.47
C ILE A 148 -2.79 2.03 -11.01
N LEU A 149 -3.91 2.27 -11.71
CA LEU A 149 -5.18 1.67 -11.36
C LEU A 149 -5.13 0.14 -11.41
N ARG A 150 -4.57 -0.41 -12.49
CA ARG A 150 -4.36 -1.87 -12.61
C ARG A 150 -3.50 -2.40 -11.47
N TYR A 151 -2.42 -1.70 -11.14
CA TYR A 151 -1.51 -2.06 -10.06
C TYR A 151 -2.24 -2.10 -8.70
N ILE A 152 -3.04 -1.09 -8.39
CA ILE A 152 -3.90 -1.04 -7.18
C ILE A 152 -4.83 -2.26 -7.12
N PHE A 153 -5.57 -2.55 -8.19
CA PHE A 153 -6.48 -3.69 -8.22
C PHE A 153 -5.77 -5.03 -8.10
N MET A 154 -4.59 -5.17 -8.71
CA MET A 154 -3.82 -6.40 -8.63
C MET A 154 -3.21 -6.63 -7.27
N ILE A 155 -2.75 -5.58 -6.59
CA ILE A 155 -2.30 -5.69 -5.20
C ILE A 155 -3.43 -6.11 -4.30
N ASN A 156 -4.62 -5.53 -4.48
CA ASN A 156 -5.79 -5.98 -3.74
C ASN A 156 -6.02 -7.48 -3.94
N SER A 157 -6.06 -7.94 -5.20
CA SER A 157 -6.21 -9.37 -5.51
C SER A 157 -5.08 -10.23 -4.92
N ALA A 158 -3.83 -9.75 -4.96
CA ALA A 158 -2.68 -10.46 -4.41
C ALA A 158 -2.77 -10.56 -2.88
N ILE A 159 -3.18 -9.50 -2.19
CA ILE A 159 -3.37 -9.50 -0.73
C ILE A 159 -4.49 -10.47 -0.34
N VAL A 160 -5.59 -10.52 -1.08
CA VAL A 160 -6.67 -11.50 -0.83
C VAL A 160 -6.14 -12.94 -0.90
N ILE A 161 -5.26 -13.24 -1.87
CA ILE A 161 -4.65 -14.57 -2.01
C ILE A 161 -3.66 -14.83 -0.87
N VAL A 162 -2.77 -13.87 -0.59
CA VAL A 162 -1.70 -14.04 0.41
C VAL A 162 -2.26 -14.05 1.85
N LEU A 163 -3.41 -13.44 2.11
CA LEU A 163 -4.13 -13.55 3.39
C LEU A 163 -4.56 -14.99 3.72
N GLN A 164 -4.56 -15.90 2.75
CA GLN A 164 -4.80 -17.33 2.98
C GLN A 164 -3.56 -18.04 3.55
N HIS A 165 -2.42 -17.35 3.68
CA HIS A 165 -1.17 -17.86 4.23
C HIS A 165 -0.88 -17.23 5.60
N ASP A 166 -0.82 -18.07 6.65
CA ASP A 166 -0.61 -17.63 8.04
C ASP A 166 0.73 -16.92 8.25
N GLU A 167 1.77 -17.32 7.53
CA GLU A 167 3.12 -16.76 7.63
C GLU A 167 3.16 -15.26 7.28
N TRP A 168 2.45 -14.86 6.23
CA TRP A 168 2.34 -13.45 5.84
C TRP A 168 1.49 -12.67 6.84
N THR A 169 0.36 -13.23 7.26
CA THR A 169 -0.52 -12.59 8.23
C THR A 169 0.21 -12.33 9.55
N ASN A 170 0.94 -13.31 10.07
CA ASN A 170 1.77 -13.18 11.26
C ASN A 170 2.89 -12.14 11.11
N MET A 171 3.53 -12.08 9.93
CA MET A 171 4.56 -11.07 9.65
C MET A 171 3.95 -9.66 9.66
N VAL A 172 2.82 -9.46 8.99
CA VAL A 172 2.17 -8.14 8.95
C VAL A 172 1.65 -7.73 10.32
N ASP A 173 1.03 -8.64 11.07
CA ASP A 173 0.51 -8.36 12.41
C ASP A 173 1.65 -7.99 13.39
N ASN A 174 2.82 -8.60 13.25
CA ASN A 174 4.02 -8.20 14.00
C ASN A 174 4.49 -6.78 13.64
N ILE A 175 4.47 -6.41 12.35
CA ILE A 175 4.84 -5.04 11.91
C ILE A 175 3.81 -4.02 12.41
N ILE A 176 2.52 -4.37 12.41
CA ILE A 176 1.45 -3.56 13.01
C ILE A 176 1.80 -3.30 14.47
N LYS A 177 1.96 -4.36 15.27
CA LYS A 177 2.24 -4.24 16.71
C LYS A 177 3.46 -3.38 17.01
N GLN A 178 4.57 -3.59 16.29
CA GLN A 178 5.77 -2.77 16.44
C GLN A 178 5.54 -1.29 16.10
N THR A 179 4.71 -1.03 15.08
CA THR A 179 4.38 0.34 14.68
C THR A 179 3.48 1.03 15.70
N GLU A 180 2.52 0.31 16.30
CA GLU A 180 1.68 0.80 17.39
C GLU A 180 2.50 1.14 18.64
N GLU A 181 3.41 0.25 19.05
CA GLU A 181 4.31 0.46 20.19
C GLU A 181 5.15 1.73 19.99
N ASN A 182 5.72 1.93 18.79
CA ASN A 182 6.53 3.12 18.50
C ASN A 182 5.72 4.42 18.47
N LEU A 183 4.50 4.41 17.92
CA LEU A 183 3.60 5.58 17.92
C LEU A 183 3.10 5.92 19.34
N SER A 184 3.07 4.94 20.24
CA SER A 184 2.77 5.15 21.66
C SER A 184 3.96 5.70 22.46
N LEU A 185 5.19 5.39 22.02
CA LEU A 185 6.45 5.78 22.66
C LEU A 185 6.99 7.15 22.19
N SER A 186 6.50 7.70 21.07
CA SER A 186 6.88 9.05 20.59
C SER A 186 6.24 10.20 21.40
N ASN A 187 5.96 9.97 22.69
CA ASN A 187 5.45 10.95 23.66
C ASN A 187 6.60 11.63 24.40
#